data_AF-A0A943U1N2-F1
#
_entry.id   AF-A0A943U1N2-F1
#
_cell.length_a   1.000
_cell.length_b   1.000
_cell.length_c   1.000
_cell.angle_alpha   90.00
_cell.angle_beta   90.00
_cell.angle_gamma   90.00
#
_symmetry.space_group_name_H-M   'P 1'
#
loop_
_entity.id
_entity.type
_entity.pdbx_description
1 polymer ?
#
loop_
_entity_poly.entity_id
_entity_poly.type
_entity_poly.pdbx_seq_one_letter_code
_entity_poly.pdbx_strand_id
1 'polypeptide(L)'
;MKYILYVFSFFCMAIGGGAWFFYGRAVGAVGIVLSLYILYRLERQPRQLALKLTRRKGKSAGQYGTSFEKAVADFNRMEGERWGLTDPDLQATTANMQHIARNLLYYLKQYPERIPLAELFINYYQDRAVFLVHKYKQLTVTGLKTQKVVATKKKVRDLLLQMDAAYENQFTEVLQGELQVIDGEVVAMTRNLENRGVYRDPGTGSSRGRQNAFSRWKQRASNRFDAYTDGTFSSITPELRHKINEERLITAALAFFLGSFGIHHFYMKRNTRGYVYALFCWTFIPGFLGIIEGMRFANMTTDEFYYASYLHKYRA
;
A
#
# COMPACT_ATOMS: atom_id res chain seq x y z
N MET A 1 -22.56 -1.26 4.25
CA MET A 1 -22.72 0.20 4.06
C MET A 1 -22.31 0.70 2.67
N LYS A 2 -21.14 0.33 2.10
CA LYS A 2 -20.73 0.80 0.76
C LYS A 2 -21.71 0.42 -0.37
N TYR A 3 -22.26 -0.80 -0.36
CA TYR A 3 -23.26 -1.25 -1.34
C TYR A 3 -24.56 -0.44 -1.31
N ILE A 4 -24.98 0.03 -0.12
CA ILE A 4 -26.18 0.86 0.04
C ILE A 4 -26.00 2.22 -0.63
N LEU A 5 -24.79 2.78 -0.59
CA LEU A 5 -24.47 4.06 -1.22
C LEU A 5 -24.37 3.95 -2.76
N TYR A 6 -23.89 2.82 -3.28
CA TYR A 6 -23.94 2.53 -4.71
C TYR A 6 -25.38 2.34 -5.21
N VAL A 7 -26.23 1.64 -4.44
CA VAL A 7 -27.66 1.49 -4.73
C VAL A 7 -28.37 2.84 -4.67
N PHE A 8 -28.06 3.69 -3.69
CA PHE A 8 -28.63 5.03 -3.57
C PHE A 8 -28.19 5.96 -4.71
N SER A 9 -26.92 5.88 -5.12
CA SER A 9 -26.41 6.56 -6.33
C SER A 9 -27.13 6.10 -7.60
N PHE A 10 -27.37 4.79 -7.74
CA PHE A 10 -28.16 4.24 -8.84
C PHE A 10 -29.61 4.77 -8.85
N PHE A 11 -30.30 4.79 -7.70
CA PHE A 11 -31.66 5.34 -7.59
C PHE A 11 -31.71 6.85 -7.85
N CYS A 12 -30.76 7.62 -7.31
CA CYS A 12 -30.66 9.06 -7.61
C CYS A 12 -30.45 9.33 -9.10
N MET A 13 -29.69 8.47 -9.81
CA MET A 13 -29.53 8.63 -11.25
C MET A 13 -30.73 8.12 -12.05
N ALA A 14 -31.39 7.04 -11.64
CA ALA A 14 -32.61 6.57 -12.28
C ALA A 14 -33.74 7.62 -12.18
N ILE A 15 -33.87 8.25 -11.00
CA ILE A 15 -34.82 9.35 -10.77
C ILE A 15 -34.39 10.62 -11.50
N GLY A 16 -33.10 10.96 -11.51
CA GLY A 16 -32.57 12.12 -12.26
C GLY A 16 -32.70 11.96 -13.78
N GLY A 17 -32.44 10.76 -14.31
CA GLY A 17 -32.61 10.43 -15.73
C GLY A 17 -34.08 10.43 -16.15
N GLY A 18 -34.98 9.91 -15.31
CA GLY A 18 -36.42 10.02 -15.54
C GLY A 18 -36.93 11.47 -15.47
N ALA A 19 -36.48 12.24 -14.49
CA ALA A 19 -36.86 13.65 -14.33
C ALA A 19 -36.35 14.54 -15.48
N TRP A 20 -35.23 14.18 -16.12
CA TRP A 20 -34.72 14.88 -17.30
C TRP A 20 -35.72 14.86 -18.48
N PHE A 21 -36.49 13.78 -18.61
CA PHE A 21 -37.50 13.63 -19.65
C PHE A 21 -38.87 14.20 -19.25
N PHE A 22 -39.25 14.14 -17.97
CA PHE A 22 -40.62 14.47 -17.54
C PHE A 22 -40.79 15.77 -16.73
N TYR A 23 -39.78 16.26 -16.03
CA TYR A 23 -39.91 17.35 -15.04
C TYR A 23 -38.98 18.56 -15.29
N GLY A 24 -38.30 18.59 -16.44
CA GLY A 24 -37.43 19.69 -16.86
C GLY A 24 -35.94 19.43 -16.62
N ARG A 25 -35.12 19.91 -17.55
CA ARG A 25 -33.66 19.66 -17.65
C ARG A 25 -32.87 19.97 -16.36
N ALA A 26 -33.32 20.94 -15.57
CA ALA A 26 -32.64 21.37 -14.34
C ALA A 26 -32.70 20.32 -13.22
N VAL A 27 -33.84 19.66 -13.02
CA VAL A 27 -34.03 18.69 -11.92
C VAL A 27 -33.25 17.40 -12.20
N GLY A 28 -33.25 16.96 -13.45
CA GLY A 28 -32.44 15.81 -13.88
C GLY A 28 -30.94 16.04 -13.76
N ALA A 29 -30.47 17.24 -14.11
CA ALA A 29 -29.07 17.63 -13.95
C ALA A 29 -28.62 17.58 -12.49
N VAL A 30 -29.45 18.05 -11.54
CA VAL A 30 -29.13 18.01 -10.11
C VAL A 30 -29.03 16.57 -9.59
N GLY A 31 -29.95 15.68 -9.96
CA GLY A 31 -29.89 14.27 -9.54
C GLY A 31 -28.66 13.53 -10.07
N ILE A 32 -28.27 13.80 -11.31
CA ILE A 32 -27.05 13.26 -11.92
C ILE A 32 -25.80 13.81 -11.20
N VAL A 33 -25.70 15.12 -11.02
CA VAL A 33 -24.57 15.76 -10.32
C VAL A 33 -24.45 15.27 -8.87
N LEU A 34 -25.56 15.09 -8.16
CA LEU A 34 -25.56 14.59 -6.78
C LEU A 34 -25.09 13.13 -6.70
N SER A 35 -25.59 12.29 -7.60
CA SER A 35 -25.19 10.88 -7.69
C SER A 35 -23.70 10.73 -8.01
N LEU A 36 -23.20 11.58 -8.91
CA LEU A 36 -21.80 11.62 -9.29
C LEU A 36 -20.90 12.22 -8.21
N TYR A 37 -21.39 13.22 -7.47
CA TYR A 37 -20.70 13.75 -6.30
C TYR A 37 -20.54 12.66 -5.23
N ILE A 38 -21.56 11.84 -5.01
CA ILE A 38 -21.51 10.71 -4.07
C ILE A 38 -20.51 9.65 -4.56
N LEU A 39 -20.49 9.31 -5.85
CA LEU A 39 -19.52 8.40 -6.46
C LEU A 39 -18.08 8.93 -6.36
N TYR A 40 -17.85 10.18 -6.74
CA TYR A 40 -16.56 10.87 -6.62
C TYR A 40 -16.06 10.91 -5.16
N ARG A 41 -16.95 11.22 -4.21
CA ARG A 41 -16.64 11.22 -2.78
C ARG A 41 -16.34 9.81 -2.26
N LEU A 42 -16.99 8.77 -2.78
CA LEU A 42 -16.73 7.38 -2.42
C LEU A 42 -15.37 6.89 -2.94
N GLU A 43 -14.96 7.31 -4.14
CA GLU A 43 -13.71 6.89 -4.79
C GLU A 43 -12.47 7.58 -4.19
N ARG A 44 -12.65 8.81 -3.66
CA ARG A 44 -11.61 9.58 -2.95
C ARG A 44 -11.31 9.07 -1.54
N GLN A 45 -12.12 8.16 -0.98
CA GLN A 45 -11.83 7.59 0.33
C GLN A 45 -10.58 6.70 0.20
N PRO A 46 -9.49 6.96 0.96
CA PRO A 46 -8.36 6.03 1.01
C PRO A 46 -8.91 4.66 1.39
N ARG A 47 -8.40 3.60 0.74
CA ARG A 47 -8.84 2.25 1.09
C ARG A 47 -8.35 1.96 2.50
N GLN A 48 -9.25 2.17 3.46
CA GLN A 48 -8.94 1.92 4.85
C GLN A 48 -8.57 0.46 5.01
N LEU A 49 -7.40 0.24 5.57
CA LEU A 49 -6.95 -1.06 6.00
C LEU A 49 -7.89 -1.52 7.12
N ALA A 50 -8.67 -2.57 6.85
CA ALA A 50 -9.63 -3.14 7.79
C ALA A 50 -9.13 -4.50 8.27
N LEU A 51 -8.01 -4.51 8.97
CA LEU A 51 -7.49 -5.71 9.62
C LEU A 51 -8.14 -5.85 11.00
N LYS A 52 -8.61 -7.05 11.31
CA LYS A 52 -9.10 -7.42 12.64
C LYS A 52 -8.38 -8.68 13.10
N LEU A 53 -8.07 -8.74 14.39
CA LEU A 53 -7.55 -9.94 15.03
C LEU A 53 -8.69 -10.93 15.29
N THR A 54 -8.42 -12.22 15.11
CA THR A 54 -9.34 -13.27 15.53
C THR A 54 -9.38 -13.28 17.05
N ARG A 55 -10.56 -13.05 17.65
CA ARG A 55 -10.72 -12.90 19.10
C ARG A 55 -10.28 -14.17 19.84
N ARG A 56 -9.09 -14.14 20.47
CA ARG A 56 -8.61 -15.18 21.38
C ARG A 56 -9.19 -14.94 22.79
N LYS A 57 -9.55 -16.01 23.52
CA LYS A 57 -10.14 -15.90 24.87
C LYS A 57 -9.02 -15.69 25.90
N GLY A 58 -8.97 -14.54 26.58
CA GLY A 58 -7.97 -14.24 27.64
C GLY A 58 -7.79 -12.73 27.93
N LYS A 59 -7.30 -12.36 29.12
CA LYS A 59 -7.13 -10.96 29.56
C LYS A 59 -6.11 -10.19 28.69
N SER A 60 -4.99 -10.83 28.32
CA SER A 60 -3.99 -10.27 27.40
C SER A 60 -4.49 -10.14 25.96
N ALA A 61 -5.47 -10.96 25.55
CA ALA A 61 -6.05 -10.88 24.21
C ALA A 61 -6.87 -9.59 23.99
N GLY A 62 -7.41 -8.99 25.07
CA GLY A 62 -8.07 -7.68 25.00
C GLY A 62 -7.08 -6.54 24.78
N GLN A 63 -5.93 -6.59 25.46
CA GLN A 63 -4.89 -5.56 25.33
C GLN A 63 -4.23 -5.60 23.94
N TYR A 64 -3.91 -6.79 23.42
CA TYR A 64 -3.37 -6.94 22.06
C TYR A 64 -4.36 -6.48 20.99
N GLY A 65 -5.65 -6.78 21.19
CA GLY A 65 -6.74 -6.26 20.37
C GLY A 65 -6.72 -4.74 20.29
N THR A 66 -6.59 -4.08 21.44
CA THR A 66 -6.62 -2.61 21.55
C THR A 66 -5.41 -1.96 20.87
N SER A 67 -4.19 -2.44 21.15
CA SER A 67 -2.97 -1.92 20.52
C SER A 67 -2.99 -2.11 19.00
N PHE A 68 -3.44 -3.28 18.53
CA PHE A 68 -3.55 -3.55 17.09
C PHE A 68 -4.61 -2.69 16.41
N GLU A 69 -5.77 -2.51 17.04
CA GLU A 69 -6.83 -1.63 16.51
C GLU A 69 -6.36 -0.17 16.44
N LYS A 70 -5.62 0.31 17.45
CA LYS A 70 -4.96 1.62 17.43
C LYS A 70 -3.99 1.72 16.24
N ALA A 71 -3.10 0.74 16.09
CA ALA A 71 -2.11 0.72 15.03
C ALA A 71 -2.73 0.79 13.61
N VAL A 72 -3.85 0.08 13.41
CA VAL A 72 -4.65 0.14 12.17
C VAL A 72 -5.33 1.50 12.01
N ALA A 73 -5.83 2.11 13.09
CA ALA A 73 -6.42 3.44 13.06
C ALA A 73 -5.40 4.53 12.68
N ASP A 74 -4.20 4.49 13.26
CA ASP A 74 -3.13 5.44 12.97
C ASP A 74 -2.59 5.29 11.55
N PHE A 75 -2.46 4.04 11.07
CA PHE A 75 -2.20 3.74 9.66
C PHE A 75 -3.21 4.44 8.74
N ASN A 76 -4.51 4.22 8.99
CA ASN A 76 -5.57 4.80 8.18
C ASN A 76 -5.60 6.33 8.23
N ARG A 77 -5.25 6.91 9.38
CA ARG A 77 -5.14 8.36 9.57
C ARG A 77 -3.98 8.94 8.77
N MET A 78 -2.81 8.31 8.81
CA MET A 78 -1.64 8.73 8.03
C MET A 78 -1.91 8.65 6.52
N GLU A 79 -2.53 7.56 6.05
CA GLU A 79 -2.97 7.42 4.66
C GLU A 79 -3.92 8.55 4.24
N GLY A 80 -4.85 8.97 5.11
CA GLY A 80 -5.73 10.11 4.83
C GLY A 80 -5.00 11.45 4.68
N GLU A 81 -3.94 11.67 5.44
CA GLU A 81 -3.15 12.89 5.37
C GLU A 81 -2.18 12.90 4.18
N ARG A 82 -1.64 11.73 3.80
CA ARG A 82 -0.65 11.55 2.74
C ARG A 82 -1.07 12.10 1.38
N TRP A 83 -2.34 11.93 0.98
CA TRP A 83 -2.86 12.42 -0.30
C TRP A 83 -2.93 13.95 -0.39
N GLY A 84 -2.85 14.65 0.75
CA GLY A 84 -2.83 16.11 0.80
C GLY A 84 -1.44 16.72 0.79
N LEU A 85 -0.37 15.92 0.67
CA LEU A 85 1.00 16.40 0.61
C LEU A 85 1.33 16.91 -0.80
N THR A 86 1.84 18.14 -0.89
CA THR A 86 2.28 18.77 -2.15
C THR A 86 3.74 18.48 -2.47
N ASP A 87 4.53 18.08 -1.46
CA ASP A 87 5.95 17.78 -1.59
C ASP A 87 6.14 16.33 -2.08
N PRO A 88 6.73 16.11 -3.28
CA PRO A 88 6.83 14.78 -3.88
C PRO A 88 7.74 13.84 -3.08
N ASP A 89 8.84 14.33 -2.52
CA ASP A 89 9.76 13.50 -1.73
C ASP A 89 9.09 13.05 -0.44
N LEU A 90 8.36 13.96 0.21
CA LEU A 90 7.66 13.65 1.44
C LEU A 90 6.47 12.71 1.20
N GLN A 91 5.80 12.86 0.06
CA GLN A 91 4.74 11.94 -0.36
C GLN A 91 5.30 10.53 -0.58
N ALA A 92 6.44 10.40 -1.28
CA ALA A 92 7.10 9.12 -1.50
C ALA A 92 7.59 8.48 -0.17
N THR A 93 8.22 9.28 0.70
CA THR A 93 8.69 8.83 2.03
C THR A 93 7.52 8.34 2.89
N THR A 94 6.44 9.13 2.97
CA THR A 94 5.23 8.76 3.71
C THR A 94 4.62 7.48 3.14
N ALA A 95 4.65 7.28 1.82
CA ALA A 95 4.20 6.05 1.18
C ALA A 95 5.08 4.84 1.55
N ASN A 96 6.40 4.99 1.64
CA ASN A 96 7.31 3.94 2.10
C ASN A 96 7.06 3.56 3.57
N MET A 97 6.94 4.55 4.45
CA MET A 97 6.58 4.33 5.86
C MET A 97 5.26 3.56 6.00
N GLN A 98 4.26 3.90 5.19
CA GLN A 98 2.99 3.16 5.16
C GLN A 98 3.15 1.77 4.55
N HIS A 99 4.05 1.56 3.58
CA HIS A 99 4.37 0.21 3.12
C HIS A 99 4.93 -0.66 4.26
N ILE A 100 5.93 -0.17 5.00
CA ILE A 100 6.53 -0.88 6.15
C ILE A 100 5.47 -1.15 7.22
N ALA A 101 4.70 -0.12 7.59
CA ALA A 101 3.63 -0.25 8.59
C ALA A 101 2.59 -1.30 8.18
N ARG A 102 2.18 -1.35 6.91
CA ARG A 102 1.23 -2.35 6.42
C ARG A 102 1.78 -3.76 6.56
N ASN A 103 3.06 -3.97 6.20
CA ASN A 103 3.68 -5.29 6.26
C ASN A 103 3.81 -5.77 7.70
N LEU A 104 4.22 -4.89 8.61
CA LEU A 104 4.23 -5.17 10.05
C LEU A 104 2.83 -5.51 10.57
N LEU A 105 1.78 -4.75 10.20
CA LEU A 105 0.40 -5.05 10.62
C LEU A 105 -0.09 -6.41 10.07
N TYR A 106 0.29 -6.80 8.86
CA TYR A 106 -0.01 -8.14 8.35
C TYR A 106 0.73 -9.23 9.12
N TYR A 107 2.00 -9.01 9.45
CA TYR A 107 2.79 -9.93 10.27
C TYR A 107 2.18 -10.10 11.67
N LEU A 108 1.88 -9.00 12.35
CA LEU A 108 1.23 -9.02 13.68
C LEU A 108 -0.16 -9.66 13.67
N LYS A 109 -0.87 -9.60 12.54
CA LYS A 109 -2.14 -10.33 12.38
C LYS A 109 -1.93 -11.85 12.35
N GLN A 110 -0.85 -12.30 11.71
CA GLN A 110 -0.50 -13.73 11.61
C GLN A 110 0.10 -14.26 12.92
N TYR A 111 0.87 -13.41 13.62
CA TYR A 111 1.57 -13.71 14.86
C TYR A 111 1.18 -12.74 15.99
N PRO A 112 -0.05 -12.81 16.54
CA PRO A 112 -0.54 -11.85 17.54
C PRO A 112 0.30 -11.80 18.83
N GLU A 113 1.01 -12.87 19.17
CA GLU A 113 1.94 -12.94 20.30
C GLU A 113 3.15 -11.99 20.16
N ARG A 114 3.42 -11.48 18.95
CA ARG A 114 4.49 -10.51 18.68
C ARG A 114 4.05 -9.05 18.88
N ILE A 115 2.75 -8.80 19.07
CA ILE A 115 2.21 -7.44 19.29
C ILE A 115 2.92 -6.67 20.42
N PRO A 116 3.26 -7.28 21.58
CA PRO A 116 4.02 -6.60 22.63
C PRO A 116 5.38 -6.04 22.18
N LEU A 117 6.06 -6.72 21.25
CA LEU A 117 7.35 -6.27 20.72
C LEU A 117 7.19 -5.05 19.82
N ALA A 118 6.00 -4.86 19.24
CA ALA A 118 5.68 -3.73 18.39
C ALA A 118 5.09 -2.52 19.14
N GLU A 119 4.97 -2.55 20.47
CA GLU A 119 4.33 -1.46 21.23
C GLU A 119 5.04 -0.11 21.04
N LEU A 120 6.38 -0.09 20.92
CA LEU A 120 7.11 1.13 20.62
C LEU A 120 6.78 1.67 19.23
N PHE A 121 6.66 0.79 18.23
CA PHE A 121 6.21 1.16 16.89
C PHE A 121 4.81 1.79 16.93
N ILE A 122 3.87 1.11 17.59
CA ILE A 122 2.45 1.45 17.61
C ILE A 122 2.18 2.75 18.38
N ASN A 123 2.80 2.91 19.56
CA ASN A 123 2.49 4.02 20.46
C ASN A 123 3.38 5.25 20.27
N TYR A 124 4.53 5.09 19.60
CA TYR A 124 5.45 6.21 19.39
C TYR A 124 5.67 6.49 17.91
N TYR A 125 6.22 5.55 17.15
CA TYR A 125 6.62 5.83 15.77
C TYR A 125 5.43 6.13 14.83
N GLN A 126 4.34 5.37 14.91
CA GLN A 126 3.11 5.64 14.14
C GLN A 126 2.46 6.96 14.55
N ASP A 127 2.27 7.20 15.85
CA ASP A 127 1.69 8.44 16.36
C ASP A 127 2.47 9.68 15.94
N ARG A 128 3.80 9.63 16.09
CA ARG A 128 4.66 10.77 15.75
C ARG A 128 4.67 11.05 14.26
N ALA A 129 4.66 10.03 13.41
CA ALA A 129 4.63 10.22 11.96
C ALA A 129 3.32 10.89 11.52
N VAL A 130 2.17 10.41 12.02
CA VAL A 130 0.86 11.04 11.78
C VAL A 130 0.88 12.50 12.21
N PHE A 131 1.37 12.79 13.41
CA PHE A 131 1.46 14.15 13.94
C PHE A 131 2.32 15.06 13.05
N LEU A 132 3.51 14.61 12.66
CA LEU A 132 4.45 15.39 11.87
C LEU A 132 3.93 15.67 10.46
N VAL A 133 3.36 14.66 9.79
CA VAL A 133 2.73 14.83 8.46
C VAL A 133 1.60 15.86 8.55
N HIS A 134 0.73 15.75 9.56
CA HIS A 134 -0.35 16.69 9.77
C HIS A 134 0.16 18.12 10.01
N LYS A 135 1.19 18.30 10.85
CA LYS A 135 1.80 19.61 11.13
C LYS A 135 2.50 20.20 9.91
N TYR A 136 3.19 19.40 9.12
CA TYR A 136 3.80 19.85 7.86
C TYR A 136 2.76 20.42 6.89
N LYS A 137 1.63 19.72 6.77
CA LYS A 137 0.50 20.16 5.95
C LYS A 137 -0.11 21.46 6.48
N GLN A 138 -0.35 21.58 7.78
CA GLN A 138 -0.81 22.83 8.39
C GLN A 138 0.12 24.01 8.05
N LEU A 139 1.44 23.84 8.22
CA LEU A 139 2.44 24.86 7.90
C LEU A 139 2.51 25.19 6.39
N THR A 140 2.11 24.27 5.52
CA THR A 140 2.07 24.50 4.08
C THR A 140 0.83 25.30 3.68
N VAL A 141 -0.32 25.02 4.30
CA VAL A 141 -1.59 25.72 4.01
C VAL A 141 -1.56 27.18 4.48
N THR A 142 -0.80 27.52 5.53
CA THR A 142 -0.71 28.92 5.97
C THR A 142 -0.08 29.86 4.94
N GLY A 143 0.69 29.33 3.97
CA GLY A 143 1.36 30.13 2.94
C GLY A 143 2.45 31.07 3.47
N LEU A 144 2.77 31.03 4.76
CA LEU A 144 3.72 31.92 5.41
C LEU A 144 5.15 31.59 4.96
N LYS A 145 5.81 32.54 4.30
CA LYS A 145 7.20 32.41 3.82
C LYS A 145 8.24 32.95 4.81
N THR A 146 7.88 33.11 6.09
CA THR A 146 8.83 33.58 7.10
C THR A 146 9.95 32.56 7.31
N GLN A 147 11.16 33.03 7.61
CA GLN A 147 12.33 32.16 7.80
C GLN A 147 12.08 31.08 8.86
N LYS A 148 11.36 31.41 9.94
CA LYS A 148 11.00 30.46 11.00
C LYS A 148 10.07 29.34 10.50
N VAL A 149 9.08 29.67 9.67
CA VAL A 149 8.16 28.67 9.11
C VAL A 149 8.88 27.76 8.12
N VAL A 150 9.68 28.34 7.21
CA VAL A 150 10.47 27.56 6.24
C VAL A 150 11.45 26.64 6.94
N ALA A 151 12.20 27.13 7.93
CA ALA A 151 13.14 26.32 8.70
C ALA A 151 12.44 25.19 9.47
N THR A 152 11.27 25.45 10.05
CA THR A 152 10.50 24.43 10.78
C THR A 152 9.94 23.37 9.82
N LYS A 153 9.40 23.78 8.67
CA LYS A 153 8.96 22.84 7.62
C LYS A 153 10.10 21.92 7.19
N LYS A 154 11.29 22.47 6.95
CA LYS A 154 12.48 21.69 6.58
C LYS A 154 12.84 20.69 7.68
N LYS A 155 12.89 21.11 8.95
CA LYS A 155 13.16 20.20 10.08
C LYS A 155 12.14 19.06 10.17
N VAL A 156 10.86 19.35 9.96
CA VAL A 156 9.80 18.32 9.96
C VAL A 156 9.98 17.34 8.80
N ARG A 157 10.30 17.84 7.60
CA ARG A 157 10.62 17.00 6.43
C ARG A 157 11.81 16.09 6.70
N ASP A 158 12.92 16.66 7.19
CA ASP A 158 14.15 15.91 7.45
C ASP A 158 13.96 14.86 8.56
N LEU A 159 13.14 15.16 9.57
CA LEU A 159 12.78 14.20 10.60
C LEU A 159 11.92 13.05 10.05
N LEU A 160 10.93 13.35 9.20
CA LEU A 160 10.10 12.32 8.56
C LEU A 160 10.94 11.39 7.67
N LEU A 161 11.95 11.92 6.98
CA LEU A 161 12.92 11.13 6.22
C LEU A 161 13.73 10.18 7.12
N GLN A 162 14.17 10.65 8.29
CA GLN A 162 14.88 9.79 9.25
C GLN A 162 13.97 8.75 9.90
N MET A 163 12.69 9.08 10.09
CA MET A 163 11.71 8.15 10.64
C MET A 163 11.45 6.96 9.71
N ASP A 164 11.64 7.09 8.41
CA ASP A 164 11.52 5.98 7.46
C ASP A 164 12.50 4.84 7.80
N ALA A 165 13.78 5.16 8.00
CA ALA A 165 14.78 4.19 8.46
C ALA A 165 14.45 3.63 9.86
N ALA A 166 13.90 4.47 10.75
CA ALA A 166 13.50 4.01 12.08
C ALA A 166 12.32 3.00 12.03
N TYR A 167 11.39 3.14 11.08
CA TYR A 167 10.31 2.18 10.86
C TYR A 167 10.84 0.81 10.46
N GLU A 168 11.80 0.80 9.55
CA GLU A 168 12.45 -0.44 9.09
C GLU A 168 13.22 -1.14 10.21
N ASN A 169 14.02 -0.38 10.96
CA ASN A 169 14.76 -0.91 12.11
C ASN A 169 13.80 -1.48 13.16
N GLN A 170 12.73 -0.75 13.50
CA GLN A 170 11.78 -1.22 14.50
C GLN A 170 11.03 -2.48 14.05
N PHE A 171 10.72 -2.61 12.75
CA PHE A 171 10.15 -3.85 12.24
C PHE A 171 11.17 -4.99 12.32
N THR A 172 12.44 -4.73 12.00
CA THR A 172 13.51 -5.73 12.11
C THR A 172 13.67 -6.24 13.54
N GLU A 173 13.55 -5.37 14.55
CA GLU A 173 13.56 -5.78 15.97
C GLU A 173 12.41 -6.73 16.31
N VAL A 174 11.20 -6.47 15.79
CA VAL A 174 10.05 -7.38 15.99
C VAL A 174 10.30 -8.76 15.38
N LEU A 175 11.06 -8.81 14.28
CA LEU A 175 11.43 -10.04 13.57
C LEU A 175 12.71 -10.71 14.11
N GLN A 176 13.50 -10.03 14.94
CA GLN A 176 14.84 -10.47 15.35
C GLN A 176 14.84 -11.91 15.90
N GLY A 177 13.85 -12.26 16.71
CA GLY A 177 13.74 -13.61 17.25
C GLY A 177 13.51 -14.69 16.19
N GLU A 178 12.76 -14.38 15.12
CA GLU A 178 12.55 -15.30 13.99
C GLU A 178 13.78 -15.37 13.09
N LEU A 179 14.43 -14.23 12.86
CA LEU A 179 15.69 -14.16 12.10
C LEU A 179 16.79 -15.01 12.76
N GLN A 180 16.90 -14.99 14.08
CA GLN A 180 17.86 -15.82 14.83
C GLN A 180 17.56 -17.31 14.71
N VAL A 181 16.29 -17.71 14.75
CA VAL A 181 15.89 -19.11 14.56
C VAL A 181 16.25 -19.57 13.15
N ILE A 182 15.92 -18.78 12.14
CA ILE A 182 16.25 -19.07 10.74
C ILE A 182 17.77 -19.19 10.56
N ASP A 183 18.55 -18.28 11.15
CA ASP A 183 20.02 -18.35 11.08
C ASP A 183 20.56 -19.64 11.72
N GLY A 184 20.04 -20.01 12.90
CA GLY A 184 20.37 -21.28 13.54
C GLY A 184 20.02 -22.50 12.70
N GLU A 185 18.84 -22.51 12.07
CA GLU A 185 18.42 -23.58 11.16
C GLU A 185 19.30 -23.65 9.90
N VAL A 186 19.65 -22.50 9.31
CA VAL A 186 20.55 -22.41 8.16
C VAL A 186 21.93 -22.95 8.53
N VAL A 187 22.47 -22.59 9.70
CA VAL A 187 23.77 -23.11 10.20
C VAL A 187 23.69 -24.62 10.42
N ALA A 188 22.63 -25.11 11.06
CA ALA A 188 22.43 -26.55 11.31
C ALA A 188 22.31 -27.34 9.99
N MET A 189 21.54 -26.82 9.03
CA MET A 189 21.38 -27.42 7.71
C MET A 189 22.71 -27.41 6.94
N THR A 190 23.44 -26.30 6.98
CA THR A 190 24.77 -26.17 6.39
C THR A 190 25.71 -27.23 6.95
N ARG A 191 25.79 -27.38 8.27
CA ARG A 191 26.62 -28.40 8.94
C ARG A 191 26.20 -29.83 8.57
N ASN A 192 24.90 -30.11 8.44
CA ASN A 192 24.42 -31.41 7.98
C ASN A 192 24.89 -31.72 6.55
N LEU A 193 24.84 -30.72 5.66
CA LEU A 193 25.32 -30.84 4.29
C LEU A 193 26.85 -31.03 4.25
N GLU A 194 27.62 -30.43 5.16
CA GLU A 194 29.07 -30.67 5.30
C GLU A 194 29.38 -32.10 5.69
N ASN A 195 28.70 -32.61 6.72
CA ASN A 195 28.86 -33.97 7.19
C ASN A 195 28.53 -35.01 6.09
N ARG A 196 27.61 -34.67 5.19
CA ARG A 196 27.25 -35.51 4.03
C ARG A 196 28.18 -35.33 2.83
N GLY A 197 29.19 -34.47 2.92
CA GLY A 197 30.11 -34.16 1.83
C GLY A 197 29.45 -33.43 0.65
N VAL A 198 28.24 -32.92 0.83
CA VAL A 198 27.46 -32.17 -0.18
C VAL A 198 27.88 -30.69 -0.17
N TYR A 199 28.35 -30.19 0.96
CA TYR A 199 28.84 -28.82 1.15
C TYR A 199 30.23 -28.84 1.82
N ARG A 200 31.05 -27.81 1.59
CA ARG A 200 32.29 -27.56 2.33
C ARG A 200 32.53 -26.07 2.35
N ASP A 201 32.62 -25.48 3.54
CA ASP A 201 32.89 -24.05 3.69
C ASP A 201 34.24 -23.66 3.03
N PRO A 202 34.32 -22.59 2.21
CA PRO A 202 35.55 -22.19 1.50
C PRO A 202 36.74 -21.87 2.40
N GLY A 203 36.53 -21.70 3.71
CA GLY A 203 37.57 -21.40 4.70
C GLY A 203 38.45 -22.57 5.14
N THR A 204 38.12 -23.82 4.79
CA THR A 204 38.87 -25.00 5.27
C THR A 204 39.38 -25.92 4.14
N GLY A 205 40.55 -25.59 3.59
CA GLY A 205 41.50 -26.54 2.98
C GLY A 205 41.09 -27.30 1.70
N SER A 206 41.70 -26.89 0.58
CA SER A 206 42.10 -27.66 -0.63
C SER A 206 41.24 -28.85 -1.11
N SER A 207 40.36 -28.62 -2.09
CA SER A 207 40.04 -29.59 -3.16
C SER A 207 39.42 -28.87 -4.37
N ARG A 208 40.30 -28.31 -5.21
CA ARG A 208 40.01 -27.36 -6.32
C ARG A 208 39.05 -27.83 -7.44
N GLY A 209 38.68 -29.11 -7.51
CA GLY A 209 37.94 -29.67 -8.66
C GLY A 209 36.41 -29.64 -8.56
N ARG A 210 35.84 -29.95 -7.37
CA ARG A 210 34.37 -30.00 -7.14
C ARG A 210 33.81 -28.72 -6.50
N GLN A 211 34.66 -27.90 -5.88
CA GLN A 211 34.31 -26.64 -5.21
C GLN A 211 33.63 -25.62 -6.14
N ASN A 212 33.95 -25.64 -7.44
CA ASN A 212 33.50 -24.60 -8.37
C ASN A 212 32.00 -24.67 -8.73
N ALA A 213 31.37 -25.83 -8.77
CA ALA A 213 29.96 -25.90 -9.20
C ALA A 213 28.99 -25.34 -8.14
N PHE A 214 29.23 -25.66 -6.87
CA PHE A 214 28.33 -25.31 -5.78
C PHE A 214 28.56 -23.91 -5.21
N SER A 215 29.82 -23.42 -5.13
CA SER A 215 30.09 -22.02 -4.77
C SER A 215 29.46 -21.06 -5.78
N ARG A 216 29.55 -21.40 -7.08
CA ARG A 216 28.84 -20.68 -8.14
C ARG A 216 27.33 -20.77 -7.99
N TRP A 217 26.76 -21.89 -7.55
CA TRP A 217 25.32 -21.98 -7.24
C TRP A 217 24.95 -21.11 -6.04
N LYS A 218 25.70 -21.13 -4.95
CA LYS A 218 25.45 -20.33 -3.74
C LYS A 218 25.54 -18.83 -4.03
N GLN A 219 26.56 -18.40 -4.76
CA GLN A 219 26.69 -17.02 -5.18
C GLN A 219 25.60 -16.63 -6.19
N ARG A 220 25.20 -17.52 -7.10
CA ARG A 220 24.01 -17.29 -7.93
C ARG A 220 22.72 -17.24 -7.12
N ALA A 221 22.58 -18.03 -6.05
CA ALA A 221 21.40 -18.04 -5.18
C ALA A 221 21.33 -16.76 -4.34
N SER A 222 22.45 -16.33 -3.74
CA SER A 222 22.59 -15.03 -3.06
C SER A 222 22.29 -13.89 -4.03
N ASN A 223 22.99 -13.81 -5.17
CA ASN A 223 22.75 -12.77 -6.17
C ASN A 223 21.32 -12.80 -6.72
N ARG A 224 20.65 -13.97 -6.74
CA ARG A 224 19.24 -14.10 -7.14
C ARG A 224 18.30 -13.65 -6.02
N PHE A 225 18.66 -13.87 -4.76
CA PHE A 225 17.92 -13.34 -3.61
C PHE A 225 18.07 -11.81 -3.50
N ASP A 226 19.29 -11.29 -3.68
CA ASP A 226 19.60 -9.86 -3.71
C ASP A 226 18.98 -9.18 -4.94
N ALA A 227 18.86 -9.88 -6.07
CA ALA A 227 18.04 -9.40 -7.17
C ALA A 227 16.57 -9.29 -6.72
N TYR A 228 16.06 -10.25 -5.95
CA TYR A 228 14.65 -10.32 -5.54
C TYR A 228 14.25 -9.35 -4.42
N THR A 229 15.22 -8.77 -3.72
CA THR A 229 15.03 -7.87 -2.58
C THR A 229 15.80 -6.57 -2.85
N ASP A 230 15.10 -5.48 -3.15
CA ASP A 230 15.71 -4.16 -3.40
C ASP A 230 16.15 -3.44 -2.11
N GLY A 231 16.51 -4.21 -1.07
CA GLY A 231 16.72 -3.70 0.28
C GLY A 231 15.42 -3.31 1.01
N THR A 232 14.24 -3.46 0.37
CA THR A 232 12.95 -3.25 1.04
C THR A 232 12.25 -4.57 1.35
N PHE A 233 11.40 -4.60 2.39
CA PHE A 233 10.49 -5.72 2.72
C PHE A 233 9.38 -5.92 1.66
N SER A 234 9.63 -5.72 0.36
CA SER A 234 8.66 -5.99 -0.69
C SER A 234 8.74 -7.45 -1.14
N SER A 235 7.61 -8.15 -1.10
CA SER A 235 7.49 -9.54 -1.59
C SER A 235 7.48 -9.64 -3.13
N ILE A 236 7.80 -8.55 -3.85
CA ILE A 236 7.65 -8.44 -5.30
C ILE A 236 9.02 -8.62 -5.96
N THR A 237 9.19 -9.75 -6.65
CA THR A 237 10.39 -10.05 -7.46
C THR A 237 10.61 -8.99 -8.56
N PRO A 238 11.84 -8.65 -9.00
CA PRO A 238 12.06 -7.67 -10.08
C PRO A 238 11.32 -7.99 -11.36
N GLU A 239 11.27 -9.27 -11.72
CA GLU A 239 10.53 -9.75 -12.88
C GLU A 239 9.03 -9.45 -12.72
N LEU A 240 8.49 -9.68 -11.53
CA LEU A 240 7.10 -9.36 -11.20
C LEU A 240 6.89 -7.84 -11.09
N ARG A 241 7.85 -7.08 -10.55
CA ARG A 241 7.83 -5.62 -10.42
C ARG A 241 7.72 -4.97 -11.80
N HIS A 242 8.48 -5.46 -12.78
CA HIS A 242 8.37 -5.02 -14.16
C HIS A 242 6.97 -5.29 -14.71
N LYS A 243 6.46 -6.52 -14.58
CA LYS A 243 5.10 -6.87 -15.03
C LYS A 243 4.01 -6.04 -14.37
N ILE A 244 4.11 -5.81 -13.06
CA ILE A 244 3.15 -4.98 -12.30
C ILE A 244 3.22 -3.54 -12.79
N ASN A 245 4.42 -3.02 -13.05
CA ASN A 245 4.61 -1.66 -13.55
C ASN A 245 4.03 -1.49 -14.96
N GLU A 246 4.21 -2.47 -15.85
CA GLU A 246 3.56 -2.49 -17.17
C GLU A 246 2.05 -2.50 -17.04
N GLU A 247 1.49 -3.40 -16.22
CA GLU A 247 0.06 -3.50 -15.95
C GLU A 247 -0.52 -2.20 -15.37
N ARG A 248 0.24 -1.53 -14.49
CA ARG A 248 -0.08 -0.22 -13.93
C ARG A 248 -0.17 0.85 -15.01
N LEU A 249 0.84 0.94 -15.88
CA LEU A 249 0.90 1.91 -16.96
C LEU A 249 -0.19 1.66 -18.02
N ILE A 250 -0.43 0.40 -18.39
CA ILE A 250 -1.52 0.02 -19.30
C ILE A 250 -2.87 0.46 -18.71
N THR A 251 -3.09 0.22 -17.42
CA THR A 251 -4.33 0.60 -16.74
C THR A 251 -4.48 2.12 -16.66
N ALA A 252 -3.39 2.84 -16.42
CA ALA A 252 -3.37 4.30 -16.41
C ALA A 252 -3.71 4.87 -17.79
N ALA A 253 -3.10 4.32 -18.86
CA ALA A 253 -3.35 4.72 -20.23
C ALA A 253 -4.79 4.40 -20.67
N LEU A 254 -5.29 3.21 -20.35
CA LEU A 254 -6.68 2.82 -20.61
C LEU A 254 -7.66 3.73 -19.87
N ALA A 255 -7.36 4.12 -18.62
CA ALA A 255 -8.22 5.03 -17.87
C ALA A 255 -8.21 6.44 -18.50
N PHE A 256 -7.05 6.92 -18.94
CA PHE A 256 -6.92 8.25 -19.54
C PHE A 256 -7.60 8.37 -20.91
N PHE A 257 -7.39 7.40 -21.81
CA PHE A 257 -7.91 7.47 -23.18
C PHE A 257 -9.27 6.78 -23.36
N LEU A 258 -9.51 5.67 -22.66
CA LEU A 258 -10.72 4.85 -22.79
C LEU A 258 -11.56 4.86 -21.50
N GLY A 259 -11.31 5.82 -20.61
CA GLY A 259 -12.04 6.00 -19.36
C GLY A 259 -13.53 6.23 -19.54
N SER A 260 -13.94 6.92 -20.61
CA SER A 260 -15.34 7.14 -20.96
C SER A 260 -16.16 5.86 -21.08
N PHE A 261 -15.52 4.76 -21.47
CA PHE A 261 -16.16 3.45 -21.62
C PHE A 261 -15.92 2.52 -20.41
N GLY A 262 -15.08 2.92 -19.45
CA GLY A 262 -14.75 2.10 -18.28
C GLY A 262 -13.86 0.88 -18.56
N ILE A 263 -13.15 0.87 -19.70
CA ILE A 263 -12.40 -0.30 -20.18
C ILE A 263 -11.27 -0.71 -19.22
N HIS A 264 -10.64 0.26 -18.54
CA HIS A 264 -9.62 0.01 -17.52
C HIS A 264 -10.14 -0.78 -16.31
N HIS A 265 -11.43 -0.67 -15.98
CA HIS A 265 -12.03 -1.46 -14.91
C HIS A 265 -12.27 -2.91 -15.33
N PHE A 266 -12.69 -3.15 -16.59
CA PHE A 266 -12.79 -4.50 -17.14
C PHE A 266 -11.42 -5.17 -17.25
N TYR A 267 -10.40 -4.41 -17.67
CA TYR A 267 -9.02 -4.87 -17.70
C TYR A 267 -8.52 -5.34 -16.32
N MET A 268 -8.98 -4.67 -15.25
CA MET A 268 -8.71 -5.03 -13.86
C MET A 268 -9.62 -6.10 -13.25
N LYS A 269 -10.45 -6.78 -14.07
CA LYS A 269 -11.49 -7.74 -13.63
C LYS A 269 -12.46 -7.16 -12.59
N ARG A 270 -12.66 -5.83 -12.58
CA ARG A 270 -13.63 -5.14 -11.72
C ARG A 270 -14.92 -4.89 -12.48
N ASN A 271 -15.56 -5.98 -12.91
CA ASN A 271 -16.66 -5.94 -13.87
C ASN A 271 -17.82 -5.05 -13.43
N THR A 272 -18.17 -5.06 -12.14
CA THR A 272 -19.24 -4.21 -11.60
C THR A 272 -19.03 -2.73 -11.88
N ARG A 273 -17.78 -2.24 -11.77
CA ARG A 273 -17.43 -0.84 -12.06
C ARG A 273 -17.37 -0.56 -13.55
N GLY A 274 -16.85 -1.52 -14.33
CA GLY A 274 -16.87 -1.44 -15.78
C GLY A 274 -18.28 -1.24 -16.32
N TYR A 275 -19.24 -2.02 -15.84
CA TYR A 275 -20.65 -1.88 -16.25
C TYR A 275 -21.24 -0.52 -15.86
N VAL A 276 -20.93 0.00 -14.67
CA VAL A 276 -21.38 1.34 -14.26
C VAL A 276 -20.83 2.40 -15.21
N TYR A 277 -19.53 2.37 -15.52
CA TYR A 277 -18.93 3.34 -16.44
C TYR A 277 -19.50 3.22 -17.86
N ALA A 278 -19.70 2.00 -18.35
CA ALA A 278 -20.29 1.74 -19.66
C ALA A 278 -21.74 2.23 -19.76
N LEU A 279 -22.57 2.04 -18.74
CA LEU A 279 -23.95 2.53 -18.69
C LEU A 279 -24.02 4.07 -18.67
N PHE A 280 -23.00 4.73 -18.14
CA PHE A 280 -22.94 6.17 -17.98
C PHE A 280 -22.08 6.86 -19.07
N CYS A 281 -21.53 6.12 -20.04
CA CYS A 281 -20.55 6.64 -21.00
C CYS A 281 -21.08 7.83 -21.82
N TRP A 282 -22.38 7.84 -22.11
CA TRP A 282 -23.09 8.89 -22.84
C TRP A 282 -23.20 10.23 -22.10
N THR A 283 -22.89 10.24 -20.80
CA THR A 283 -22.91 11.46 -19.98
C THR A 283 -21.58 12.24 -20.04
N PHE A 284 -20.55 11.71 -20.73
CA PHE A 284 -19.16 12.20 -20.75
C PHE A 284 -18.45 12.25 -19.38
N ILE A 285 -19.18 12.06 -18.28
CA ILE A 285 -18.65 12.09 -16.92
C ILE A 285 -17.65 10.95 -16.64
N PRO A 286 -17.89 9.68 -17.06
CA PRO A 286 -16.89 8.63 -16.93
C PRO A 286 -15.55 8.98 -17.61
N GLY A 287 -15.56 9.84 -18.63
CA GLY A 287 -14.35 10.36 -19.26
C GLY A 287 -13.52 11.22 -18.31
N PHE A 288 -14.16 12.21 -17.65
CA PHE A 288 -13.50 13.03 -16.64
C PHE A 288 -13.00 12.21 -15.44
N LEU A 289 -13.80 11.25 -14.96
CA LEU A 289 -13.37 10.34 -13.89
C LEU A 289 -12.18 9.47 -14.32
N GLY A 290 -12.21 8.96 -15.55
CA GLY A 290 -11.13 8.18 -16.15
C GLY A 290 -9.80 8.93 -16.21
N ILE A 291 -9.82 10.23 -16.55
CA ILE A 291 -8.62 11.08 -16.54
C ILE A 291 -8.03 11.17 -15.12
N ILE A 292 -8.87 11.40 -14.10
CA ILE A 292 -8.43 11.47 -12.69
C ILE A 292 -7.85 10.12 -12.24
N GLU A 293 -8.50 9.02 -12.61
CA GLU A 293 -8.03 7.66 -12.29
C GLU A 293 -6.73 7.32 -13.02
N GLY A 294 -6.59 7.72 -14.28
CA GLY A 294 -5.37 7.56 -15.06
C GLY A 294 -4.19 8.26 -14.41
N MET A 295 -4.36 9.53 -14.01
CA MET A 295 -3.33 10.27 -13.26
C MET A 295 -3.01 9.61 -11.91
N ARG A 296 -4.03 9.12 -11.19
CA ARG A 296 -3.82 8.41 -9.93
C ARG A 296 -2.99 7.14 -10.14
N PHE A 297 -3.31 6.30 -11.12
CA PHE A 297 -2.55 5.07 -11.39
C PHE A 297 -1.13 5.36 -11.87
N ALA A 298 -0.92 6.42 -12.66
CA ALA A 298 0.40 6.86 -13.09
C ALA A 298 1.28 7.31 -11.92
N ASN A 299 0.69 8.00 -10.92
CA ASN A 299 1.41 8.51 -9.75
C ASN A 299 1.50 7.50 -8.58
N MET A 300 0.86 6.34 -8.69
CA MET A 300 0.83 5.30 -7.65
C MET A 300 2.12 4.48 -7.66
N THR A 301 2.71 4.15 -6.52
CA THR A 301 3.92 3.28 -6.55
C THR A 301 3.58 1.85 -7.00
N THR A 302 4.59 1.09 -7.46
CA THR A 302 4.39 -0.30 -7.91
C THR A 302 3.82 -1.17 -6.80
N ASP A 303 4.31 -1.02 -5.58
CA ASP A 303 3.83 -1.76 -4.42
C ASP A 303 2.38 -1.38 -4.08
N GLU A 304 2.04 -0.10 -4.12
CA GLU A 304 0.66 0.34 -3.93
C GLU A 304 -0.27 -0.32 -4.95
N PHE A 305 0.08 -0.24 -6.23
CA PHE A 305 -0.74 -0.81 -7.30
C PHE A 305 -0.86 -2.33 -7.17
N TYR A 306 0.21 -2.99 -6.70
CA TYR A 306 0.21 -4.41 -6.40
C TYR A 306 -0.88 -4.79 -5.39
N TYR A 307 -0.87 -4.14 -4.23
CA TYR A 307 -1.84 -4.43 -3.16
C TYR A 307 -3.26 -3.94 -3.46
N ALA A 308 -3.41 -2.80 -4.15
CA ALA A 308 -4.72 -2.26 -4.45
C ALA A 308 -5.40 -2.96 -5.63
N SER A 309 -4.66 -3.32 -6.68
CA SER A 309 -5.26 -3.73 -7.95
C SER A 309 -4.78 -5.08 -8.43
N TYR A 310 -3.47 -5.27 -8.50
CA TYR A 310 -2.88 -6.47 -9.09
C TYR A 310 -3.30 -7.75 -8.35
N LEU A 311 -3.18 -7.79 -7.03
CA LEU A 311 -3.56 -8.97 -6.24
C LEU A 311 -5.02 -9.38 -6.45
N HIS A 312 -5.94 -8.42 -6.52
CA HIS A 312 -7.36 -8.73 -6.76
C HIS A 312 -7.63 -9.31 -8.16
N LYS A 313 -6.86 -8.92 -9.18
CA LYS A 313 -7.00 -9.44 -10.56
C LYS A 313 -6.64 -10.92 -10.67
N TYR A 314 -5.70 -11.38 -9.85
CA TYR A 314 -5.12 -12.73 -9.90
C TYR A 314 -5.49 -13.64 -8.71
N ARG A 315 -6.25 -13.15 -7.73
CA ARG A 315 -6.76 -13.93 -6.58
C ARG A 315 -8.20 -14.44 -6.78
N ALA A 316 -8.75 -14.30 -7.99
CA ALA A 316 -10.08 -14.76 -8.38
C ALA A 316 -9.97 -15.99 -9.26
#